data_AF-A0A9E3PTN2-F1
#
_entry.id   AF-A0A9E3PTN2-F1
#
_cell.length_a   1.000
_cell.length_b   1.000
_cell.length_c   1.000
_cell.angle_alpha   90.00
_cell.angle_beta   90.00
_cell.angle_gamma   90.00
#
_symmetry.space_group_name_H-M   'P 1'
#
loop_
_entity.id
_entity.type
_entity.pdbx_description
1 polymer ?
#
loop_
_entity_poly.entity_id
_entity_poly.type
_entity_poly.pdbx_seq_one_letter_code
_entity_poly.pdbx_strand_id
1 'polypeptide(L)'
;MTLASAADHAEFCAEARGHYLADRNAASDAEDWKTALWFARRAIVAFLRTSNFLGDVSGALVQSGIHTLALRHFLAPPISQDQFRLICPGWPKGTEKTGKGLKPAIADAVAAIFNERRSRRMTPWIDRGRPPELRELFATISAVAPLIASQQVSTTSRQRLAALQEGAVIAVLEERRWTKLQSGIVSTGGQIPAMSFMHKTRFASGPNEAQEVDIACGLGGTVVLAMECKVTNDETNSVKRVNDVLKKAAAWKHHWGTFVRPAAVLQGVIKFQDVQRLLDAGVEVFWAHRLDLFAEWIDDNTNAG
;
A
#
# COMPACT_ATOMS: atom_id res chain seq x y z
N MET A 1 18.14 13.85 25.49
CA MET A 1 17.18 14.98 25.58
C MET A 1 15.74 14.45 25.67
N THR A 2 14.75 15.21 26.13
CA THR A 2 13.37 14.70 26.31
C THR A 2 12.68 14.59 24.95
N LEU A 3 12.05 13.44 24.67
CA LEU A 3 11.09 13.30 23.56
C LEU A 3 10.07 14.44 23.58
N ALA A 4 9.54 14.79 22.40
CA ALA A 4 8.50 15.80 22.25
C ALA A 4 7.37 15.55 23.28
N SER A 5 6.95 16.63 23.94
CA SER A 5 5.88 16.56 24.94
C SER A 5 4.53 16.27 24.29
N ALA A 6 3.56 15.87 25.10
CA ALA A 6 2.18 15.70 24.63
C ALA A 6 1.61 16.98 23.98
N ALA A 7 2.01 18.17 24.45
CA ALA A 7 1.61 19.44 23.85
C ALA A 7 2.20 19.63 22.44
N ASP A 8 3.48 19.28 22.27
CA ASP A 8 4.17 19.36 20.98
C ASP A 8 3.50 18.44 19.94
N HIS A 9 3.10 17.23 20.35
CA HIS A 9 2.41 16.29 19.46
C HIS A 9 1.04 16.78 18.97
N ALA A 10 0.33 17.60 19.75
CA ALA A 10 -0.94 18.19 19.31
C ALA A 10 -0.71 19.24 18.21
N GLU A 11 0.34 20.06 18.34
CA GLU A 11 0.75 21.02 17.32
C GLU A 11 1.22 20.31 16.05
N PHE A 12 2.04 19.26 16.18
CA PHE A 12 2.50 18.46 15.04
C PHE A 12 1.35 17.78 14.27
N CYS A 13 0.24 17.43 14.94
CA CYS A 13 -0.96 16.95 14.25
C CYS A 13 -1.55 18.05 13.33
N ALA A 14 -1.61 19.30 13.81
CA ALA A 14 -2.14 20.42 13.04
C ALA A 14 -1.21 20.77 11.86
N GLU A 15 0.10 20.78 12.09
CA GLU A 15 1.09 21.03 11.05
C GLU A 15 1.08 19.94 9.97
N ALA A 16 1.06 18.66 10.37
CA ALA A 16 0.96 17.54 9.44
C ALA A 16 -0.31 17.61 8.56
N ARG A 17 -1.42 18.06 9.13
CA ARG A 17 -2.66 18.32 8.36
C ARG A 17 -2.48 19.48 7.38
N GLY A 18 -1.80 20.55 7.79
CA GLY A 18 -1.46 21.68 6.92
C GLY A 18 -0.63 21.24 5.71
N HIS A 19 0.45 20.50 5.93
CA HIS A 19 1.30 19.93 4.87
C HIS A 19 0.52 19.02 3.94
N TYR A 20 -0.32 18.12 4.47
CA TYR A 20 -1.15 17.23 3.65
C TYR A 20 -2.08 17.99 2.71
N LEU A 21 -2.67 19.09 3.18
CA LEU A 21 -3.55 19.93 2.37
C LEU A 21 -2.76 20.74 1.32
N ALA A 22 -1.57 21.24 1.68
CA ALA A 22 -0.69 21.97 0.77
C ALA A 22 -0.13 21.07 -0.36
N ASP A 23 0.17 19.80 -0.05
CA ASP A 23 0.67 18.81 -1.00
C ASP A 23 -0.39 18.37 -2.04
N ARG A 24 -1.68 18.70 -1.82
CA ARG A 24 -2.74 18.47 -2.81
C ARG A 24 -2.67 19.51 -3.92
N ASN A 25 -1.69 19.35 -4.80
CA ASN A 25 -1.55 20.16 -5.99
C ASN A 25 -2.53 19.69 -7.08
N ALA A 26 -3.49 20.55 -7.40
CA ALA A 26 -4.50 20.28 -8.43
C ALA A 26 -3.90 19.93 -9.80
N ALA A 27 -2.74 20.50 -10.16
CA ALA A 27 -2.08 20.21 -11.42
C ALA A 27 -1.47 18.80 -11.46
N SER A 28 -0.83 18.35 -10.38
CA SER A 28 -0.31 16.98 -10.30
C SER A 28 -1.44 15.96 -10.22
N ASP A 29 -2.49 16.25 -9.47
CA ASP A 29 -3.66 15.38 -9.36
C ASP A 29 -4.35 15.21 -10.73
N ALA A 30 -4.44 16.29 -11.52
CA ALA A 30 -4.98 16.24 -12.88
C ALA A 30 -4.10 15.41 -13.83
N GLU A 31 -2.77 15.48 -13.71
CA GLU A 31 -1.86 14.72 -14.57
C GLU A 31 -1.84 13.23 -14.21
N ASP A 32 -1.86 12.89 -12.91
CA ASP A 32 -2.03 11.53 -12.42
C ASP A 32 -3.35 10.93 -12.94
N TRP A 33 -4.43 11.72 -12.92
CA TRP A 33 -5.74 11.31 -13.44
C TRP A 33 -5.73 11.05 -14.95
N LYS A 34 -5.14 11.96 -15.75
CA LYS A 34 -5.02 11.77 -17.21
C LYS A 34 -4.21 10.51 -17.54
N THR A 35 -3.09 10.34 -16.86
CA THR A 35 -2.21 9.18 -17.02
C THR A 35 -2.96 7.89 -16.71
N ALA A 36 -3.65 7.83 -15.56
CA ALA A 36 -4.45 6.67 -15.17
C ALA A 36 -5.60 6.39 -16.15
N LEU A 37 -6.31 7.42 -16.64
CA LEU A 37 -7.34 7.26 -17.66
C LEU A 37 -6.79 6.69 -18.97
N TRP A 38 -5.61 7.14 -19.40
CA TRP A 38 -4.96 6.62 -20.59
C TRP A 38 -4.61 5.14 -20.43
N PHE A 39 -4.01 4.75 -19.29
CA PHE A 39 -3.72 3.35 -18.99
C PHE A 39 -5.00 2.49 -18.93
N ALA A 40 -6.04 2.97 -18.26
CA ALA A 40 -7.32 2.29 -18.17
C ALA A 40 -7.94 2.04 -19.55
N ARG A 41 -7.99 3.07 -20.40
CA ARG A 41 -8.48 2.95 -21.78
C ARG A 41 -7.67 1.92 -22.58
N ARG A 42 -6.34 1.94 -22.48
CA ARG A 42 -5.48 0.96 -23.14
C ARG A 42 -5.75 -0.46 -22.66
N ALA A 43 -5.90 -0.67 -21.35
CA ALA A 43 -6.20 -1.98 -20.79
C ALA A 43 -7.56 -2.51 -21.28
N ILE A 44 -8.59 -1.66 -21.32
CA ILE A 44 -9.91 -2.01 -21.83
C ILE A 44 -9.86 -2.35 -23.32
N VAL A 45 -9.23 -1.50 -24.14
CA VAL A 45 -9.13 -1.72 -25.60
C VAL A 45 -8.33 -2.99 -25.90
N ALA A 46 -7.24 -3.23 -25.18
CA ALA A 46 -6.46 -4.46 -25.31
C ALA A 46 -7.33 -5.68 -24.99
N PHE A 47 -8.06 -5.68 -23.88
CA PHE A 47 -8.95 -6.78 -23.54
C PHE A 47 -10.07 -6.98 -24.56
N LEU A 48 -10.74 -5.91 -25.01
CA LEU A 48 -11.78 -5.98 -26.02
C LEU A 48 -11.25 -6.57 -27.33
N ARG A 49 -10.06 -6.16 -27.79
CA ARG A 49 -9.47 -6.71 -29.02
C ARG A 49 -9.11 -8.19 -28.87
N THR A 50 -8.41 -8.53 -27.80
CA THR A 50 -7.95 -9.91 -27.56
C THR A 50 -9.11 -10.88 -27.37
N SER A 51 -10.17 -10.45 -26.69
CA SER A 51 -11.36 -11.29 -26.43
C SER A 51 -12.38 -11.28 -27.55
N ASN A 52 -12.04 -10.79 -28.75
CA ASN A 52 -12.98 -10.60 -29.85
C ASN A 52 -14.27 -9.89 -29.40
N PHE A 53 -14.10 -8.71 -28.82
CA PHE A 53 -15.11 -7.88 -28.20
C PHE A 53 -15.96 -8.63 -27.15
N LEU A 54 -15.29 -9.38 -26.26
CA LEU A 54 -15.89 -10.21 -25.20
C LEU A 54 -16.59 -11.49 -25.70
N GLY A 55 -16.44 -11.85 -26.99
CA GLY A 55 -16.91 -13.11 -27.55
C GLY A 55 -16.07 -14.33 -27.16
N ASP A 56 -14.78 -14.13 -26.86
CA ASP A 56 -13.83 -15.15 -26.40
C ASP A 56 -13.03 -14.67 -25.19
N VAL A 57 -13.71 -14.56 -24.05
CA VAL A 57 -13.08 -14.15 -22.78
C VAL A 57 -12.08 -15.20 -22.28
N SER A 58 -12.37 -16.49 -22.44
CA SER A 58 -11.49 -17.57 -21.97
C SER A 58 -10.17 -17.56 -22.74
N GLY A 59 -10.21 -17.52 -24.07
CA GLY A 59 -9.01 -17.48 -24.91
C GLY A 59 -8.13 -16.26 -24.60
N ALA A 60 -8.74 -15.09 -24.37
CA ALA A 60 -8.01 -13.90 -23.96
C ALA A 60 -7.25 -14.09 -22.64
N LEU A 61 -7.88 -14.73 -21.65
CA LEU A 61 -7.26 -14.95 -20.34
C LEU A 61 -6.21 -16.06 -20.35
N VAL A 62 -6.37 -17.06 -21.21
CA VAL A 62 -5.31 -18.04 -21.49
C VAL A 62 -4.09 -17.34 -22.08
N GLN A 63 -4.29 -16.36 -22.97
CA GLN A 63 -3.18 -15.59 -23.53
C GLN A 63 -2.53 -14.69 -22.47
N SER A 64 -3.31 -13.95 -21.67
CA SER A 64 -2.77 -13.12 -20.62
C SER A 64 -3.75 -12.83 -19.48
N GLY A 65 -3.31 -13.06 -18.24
CA GLY A 65 -4.06 -12.72 -17.04
C GLY A 65 -4.24 -11.22 -16.82
N ILE A 66 -3.49 -10.35 -17.52
CA ILE A 66 -3.58 -8.88 -17.39
C ILE A 66 -4.99 -8.36 -17.73
N HIS A 67 -5.69 -9.08 -18.61
CA HIS A 67 -7.05 -8.76 -19.04
C HIS A 67 -8.08 -8.88 -17.92
N THR A 68 -7.74 -9.58 -16.83
CA THR A 68 -8.62 -9.68 -15.66
C THR A 68 -8.92 -8.29 -15.09
N LEU A 69 -7.95 -7.35 -15.07
CA LEU A 69 -8.15 -5.97 -14.61
C LEU A 69 -9.38 -5.34 -15.27
N ALA A 70 -9.45 -5.38 -16.60
CA ALA A 70 -10.58 -4.83 -17.34
C ALA A 70 -11.86 -5.64 -17.03
N LEU A 71 -11.80 -6.97 -17.16
CA LEU A 71 -12.94 -7.88 -16.96
C LEU A 71 -13.73 -7.61 -15.67
N ARG A 72 -13.06 -7.51 -14.51
CA ARG A 72 -13.76 -7.28 -13.22
C ARG A 72 -14.48 -5.95 -13.14
N HIS A 73 -14.14 -4.98 -13.99
CA HIS A 73 -14.82 -3.69 -14.08
C HIS A 73 -15.95 -3.66 -15.11
N PHE A 74 -16.12 -4.72 -15.92
CA PHE A 74 -17.33 -4.94 -16.72
C PHE A 74 -18.45 -5.64 -15.93
N LEU A 75 -18.18 -6.09 -14.70
CA LEU A 75 -19.17 -6.71 -13.83
C LEU A 75 -20.17 -5.69 -13.27
N ALA A 76 -21.34 -6.16 -12.83
CA ALA A 76 -22.37 -5.37 -12.17
C ALA A 76 -22.68 -5.94 -10.77
N PRO A 77 -22.16 -5.35 -9.67
CA PRO A 77 -21.26 -4.18 -9.65
C PRO A 77 -19.81 -4.52 -10.07
N PRO A 78 -19.02 -3.52 -10.48
CA PRO A 78 -17.56 -3.63 -10.57
C PRO A 78 -16.95 -4.00 -9.22
N ILE A 79 -15.94 -4.88 -9.20
CA ILE A 79 -15.35 -5.36 -7.95
C ILE A 79 -13.81 -5.34 -7.93
N SER A 80 -13.27 -5.26 -6.72
CA SER A 80 -11.82 -5.32 -6.48
C SER A 80 -11.26 -6.71 -6.79
N GLN A 81 -9.93 -6.80 -6.94
CA GLN A 81 -9.23 -8.06 -7.13
C GLN A 81 -9.51 -9.05 -5.97
N ASP A 82 -9.52 -8.60 -4.72
CA ASP A 82 -9.81 -9.50 -3.59
C ASP A 82 -11.24 -10.02 -3.58
N GLN A 83 -12.22 -9.17 -3.91
CA GLN A 83 -13.62 -9.59 -4.04
C GLN A 83 -13.81 -10.55 -5.21
N PHE A 84 -13.12 -10.33 -6.34
CA PHE A 84 -13.15 -11.27 -7.47
C PHE A 84 -12.58 -12.65 -7.08
N ARG A 85 -11.53 -12.69 -6.25
CA ARG A 85 -10.97 -13.95 -5.72
C ARG A 85 -11.95 -14.71 -4.82
N LEU A 86 -12.87 -14.03 -4.12
CA LEU A 86 -13.90 -14.69 -3.31
C LEU A 86 -14.92 -15.43 -4.19
N ILE A 87 -15.35 -14.82 -5.30
CA ILE A 87 -16.30 -15.45 -6.23
C ILE A 87 -15.62 -16.40 -7.22
N CYS A 88 -14.29 -16.29 -7.39
CA CYS A 88 -13.48 -17.21 -8.18
C CYS A 88 -12.27 -17.74 -7.38
N PRO A 89 -12.46 -18.68 -6.43
CA PRO A 89 -11.40 -19.18 -5.56
C PRO A 89 -10.26 -19.92 -6.28
N GLY A 90 -10.45 -20.33 -7.54
CA GLY A 90 -9.41 -20.93 -8.37
C GLY A 90 -8.48 -19.91 -9.02
N TRP A 91 -8.90 -18.65 -9.16
CA TRP A 91 -8.19 -17.65 -9.97
C TRP A 91 -6.94 -17.06 -9.29
N PRO A 92 -5.73 -17.22 -9.85
CA PRO A 92 -4.50 -16.73 -9.24
C PRO A 92 -4.35 -15.20 -9.39
N LYS A 93 -4.63 -14.44 -8.32
CA LYS A 93 -4.57 -12.96 -8.27
C LYS A 93 -3.31 -12.35 -8.94
N GLY A 94 -2.14 -12.96 -8.72
CA GLY A 94 -0.87 -12.46 -9.24
C GLY A 94 -0.78 -12.37 -10.76
N THR A 95 -1.61 -13.12 -11.49
CA THR A 95 -1.62 -13.11 -12.97
C THR A 95 -2.10 -11.79 -13.58
N GLU A 96 -2.91 -11.02 -12.84
CA GLU A 96 -3.32 -9.68 -13.27
C GLU A 96 -2.13 -8.70 -13.30
N LYS A 97 -1.15 -8.89 -12.39
CA LYS A 97 0.06 -8.06 -12.32
C LYS A 97 1.16 -8.55 -13.25
N THR A 98 1.38 -9.86 -13.31
CA THR A 98 2.48 -10.45 -14.09
C THR A 98 2.15 -10.65 -15.56
N GLY A 99 0.86 -10.60 -15.93
CA GLY A 99 0.40 -10.89 -17.28
C GLY A 99 0.49 -12.37 -17.68
N LYS A 100 0.90 -13.25 -16.76
CA LYS A 100 0.96 -14.69 -17.02
C LYS A 100 -0.43 -15.22 -17.38
N GLY A 101 -0.51 -15.96 -18.49
CA GLY A 101 -1.74 -16.62 -18.94
C GLY A 101 -2.33 -17.57 -17.90
N LEU A 102 -3.66 -17.69 -17.89
CA LEU A 102 -4.38 -18.63 -17.06
C LEU A 102 -4.34 -20.04 -17.66
N LYS A 103 -4.46 -21.06 -16.80
CA LYS A 103 -4.76 -22.41 -17.28
C LYS A 103 -6.17 -22.43 -17.89
N PRO A 104 -6.41 -23.17 -19.00
CA PRO A 104 -7.71 -23.17 -19.69
C PRO A 104 -8.92 -23.37 -18.76
N ALA A 105 -8.91 -24.39 -17.91
CA ALA A 105 -10.01 -24.64 -16.98
C ALA A 105 -10.29 -23.47 -16.01
N ILE A 106 -9.26 -22.71 -15.61
CA ILE A 106 -9.43 -21.51 -14.76
C ILE A 106 -9.98 -20.35 -15.60
N ALA A 107 -9.50 -20.19 -16.83
CA ALA A 107 -10.00 -19.17 -17.75
C ALA A 107 -11.48 -19.38 -18.09
N ASP A 108 -11.91 -20.63 -18.31
CA ASP A 108 -13.31 -21.00 -18.54
C ASP A 108 -14.18 -20.67 -17.32
N ALA A 109 -13.70 -20.99 -16.11
CA ALA A 109 -14.40 -20.64 -14.88
C ALA A 109 -14.55 -19.12 -14.71
N VAL A 110 -13.50 -18.35 -15.03
CA VAL A 110 -13.56 -16.88 -15.01
C VAL A 110 -14.53 -16.35 -16.06
N ALA A 111 -14.54 -16.90 -17.28
CA ALA A 111 -15.44 -16.52 -18.36
C ALA A 111 -16.91 -16.83 -18.01
N ALA A 112 -17.19 -17.95 -17.34
CA ALA A 112 -18.52 -18.29 -16.84
C ALA A 112 -19.02 -17.25 -15.82
N ILE A 113 -18.19 -16.90 -14.83
CA ILE A 113 -18.50 -15.86 -13.83
C ILE A 113 -18.75 -14.51 -14.51
N PHE A 114 -17.93 -14.17 -15.51
CA PHE A 114 -18.13 -12.96 -16.30
C PHE A 114 -19.50 -12.96 -16.99
N ASN A 115 -19.89 -14.04 -17.65
CA ASN A 115 -21.19 -14.13 -18.32
C ASN A 115 -22.38 -14.06 -17.36
N GLU A 116 -22.25 -14.63 -16.16
CA GLU A 116 -23.26 -14.55 -15.11
C GLU A 116 -23.43 -13.11 -14.60
N ARG A 117 -22.33 -12.36 -14.43
CA ARG A 117 -22.29 -11.12 -13.63
C ARG A 117 -21.99 -9.85 -14.41
N ARG A 118 -21.74 -9.92 -15.72
CA ARG A 118 -21.46 -8.74 -16.54
C ARG A 118 -22.62 -7.76 -16.54
N SER A 119 -22.31 -6.48 -16.66
CA SER A 119 -23.30 -5.46 -16.95
C SER A 119 -23.86 -5.64 -18.36
N ARG A 120 -25.05 -6.24 -18.45
CA ARG A 120 -25.75 -6.45 -19.74
C ARG A 120 -26.01 -5.13 -20.47
N ARG A 121 -26.26 -4.05 -19.73
CA ARG A 121 -26.43 -2.70 -20.28
C ARG A 121 -25.15 -2.18 -20.97
N MET A 122 -23.97 -2.55 -20.46
CA MET A 122 -22.68 -2.14 -21.03
C MET A 122 -22.15 -3.12 -22.08
N THR A 123 -22.77 -4.30 -22.20
CA THR A 123 -22.36 -5.35 -23.13
C THR A 123 -23.52 -5.92 -23.94
N PRO A 124 -24.44 -5.09 -24.48
CA PRO A 124 -25.69 -5.55 -25.09
C PRO A 124 -25.46 -6.40 -26.35
N TRP A 125 -24.33 -6.23 -27.02
CA TRP A 125 -23.98 -6.96 -28.24
C TRP A 125 -23.75 -8.46 -27.99
N ILE A 126 -23.32 -8.83 -26.77
CA ILE A 126 -23.13 -10.24 -26.38
C ILE A 126 -24.47 -10.97 -26.33
N ASP A 127 -25.48 -10.38 -25.71
CA ASP A 127 -26.83 -10.97 -25.65
C ASP A 127 -27.51 -11.02 -27.02
N ARG A 128 -27.17 -10.09 -27.90
CA ARG A 128 -27.68 -10.02 -29.27
C ARG A 128 -26.92 -10.90 -30.25
N GLY A 129 -25.86 -11.59 -29.81
CA GLY A 129 -25.05 -12.46 -30.67
C GLY A 129 -24.45 -11.74 -31.88
N ARG A 130 -24.10 -10.45 -31.74
CA ARG A 130 -23.57 -9.62 -32.83
C ARG A 130 -22.31 -8.85 -32.43
N PRO A 131 -21.53 -8.34 -33.39
CA PRO A 131 -20.47 -7.38 -33.10
C PRO A 131 -21.02 -6.11 -32.43
N PRO A 132 -20.21 -5.45 -31.58
CA PRO A 132 -20.58 -4.18 -30.98
C PRO A 132 -20.62 -3.05 -32.01
N GLU A 133 -21.52 -2.10 -31.81
CA GLU A 133 -21.49 -0.85 -32.56
C GLU A 133 -20.46 0.12 -31.95
N LEU A 134 -19.92 1.03 -32.75
CA LEU A 134 -18.95 2.02 -32.28
C LEU A 134 -19.47 2.81 -31.06
N ARG A 135 -20.74 3.23 -31.09
CA ARG A 135 -21.37 3.96 -29.98
C ARG A 135 -21.43 3.12 -28.68
N GLU A 136 -21.65 1.81 -28.80
CA GLU A 136 -21.67 0.90 -27.65
C GLU A 136 -20.27 0.77 -27.05
N LEU A 137 -19.25 0.63 -27.90
CA LEU A 137 -17.84 0.61 -27.46
C LEU A 137 -17.43 1.91 -26.77
N PHE A 138 -17.73 3.06 -27.37
CA PHE A 138 -17.41 4.37 -26.78
C PHE A 138 -18.10 4.59 -25.45
N ALA A 139 -19.39 4.25 -25.35
CA ALA A 139 -20.14 4.37 -24.10
C ALA A 139 -19.54 3.47 -23.01
N THR A 140 -19.21 2.22 -23.34
CA THR A 140 -18.65 1.26 -22.38
C THR A 140 -17.25 1.66 -21.93
N ILE A 141 -16.36 2.07 -22.83
CA ILE A 141 -15.03 2.55 -22.45
C ILE A 141 -15.14 3.80 -21.56
N SER A 142 -16.04 4.72 -21.89
CA SER A 142 -16.24 5.96 -21.10
C SER A 142 -16.81 5.69 -19.71
N ALA A 143 -17.58 4.61 -19.55
CA ALA A 143 -18.11 4.19 -18.25
C ALA A 143 -17.10 3.39 -17.41
N VAL A 144 -16.31 2.50 -18.03
CA VAL A 144 -15.37 1.61 -17.31
C VAL A 144 -14.05 2.33 -16.97
N ALA A 145 -13.51 3.14 -17.88
CA ALA A 145 -12.18 3.71 -17.70
C ALA A 145 -12.03 4.58 -16.44
N PRO A 146 -12.99 5.45 -16.08
CA PRO A 146 -12.90 6.23 -14.84
C PRO A 146 -12.86 5.36 -13.58
N LEU A 147 -13.51 4.20 -13.57
CA LEU A 147 -13.52 3.29 -12.42
C LEU A 147 -12.13 2.68 -12.19
N ILE A 148 -11.50 2.18 -13.26
CA ILE A 148 -10.12 1.67 -13.21
C ILE A 148 -9.15 2.80 -12.83
N ALA A 149 -9.28 3.97 -13.47
CA ALA A 149 -8.40 5.11 -13.22
C ALA A 149 -8.48 5.58 -11.77
N SER A 150 -9.69 5.67 -11.19
CA SER A 150 -9.88 6.05 -9.79
C SER A 150 -9.21 5.07 -8.83
N GLN A 151 -9.30 3.76 -9.11
CA GLN A 151 -8.62 2.74 -8.32
C GLN A 151 -7.08 2.88 -8.41
N GLN A 152 -6.57 3.15 -9.61
CA GLN A 152 -5.14 3.32 -9.87
C GLN A 152 -4.58 4.57 -9.18
N VAL A 153 -5.16 5.75 -9.40
CA VAL A 153 -4.71 7.01 -8.76
C VAL A 153 -4.70 6.87 -7.25
N SER A 154 -5.77 6.31 -6.67
CA SER A 154 -5.84 6.09 -5.22
C SER A 154 -4.75 5.16 -4.70
N THR A 155 -4.33 4.17 -5.50
CA THR A 155 -3.28 3.21 -5.11
C THR A 155 -1.89 3.82 -5.28
N THR A 156 -1.63 4.43 -6.42
CA THR A 156 -0.34 5.07 -6.75
C THR A 156 -0.03 6.23 -5.82
N SER A 157 -1.01 7.11 -5.54
CA SER A 157 -0.82 8.24 -4.63
C SER A 157 -0.44 7.77 -3.21
N ARG A 158 -1.15 6.77 -2.66
CA ARG A 158 -0.82 6.17 -1.36
C ARG A 158 0.57 5.53 -1.35
N GLN A 159 0.94 4.79 -2.39
CA GLN A 159 2.26 4.16 -2.49
C GLN A 159 3.38 5.19 -2.61
N ARG A 160 3.18 6.26 -3.39
CA ARG A 160 4.15 7.34 -3.55
C ARG A 160 4.40 8.05 -2.22
N LEU A 161 3.36 8.42 -1.49
CA LEU A 161 3.53 9.09 -0.19
C LEU A 161 4.23 8.20 0.83
N ALA A 162 3.87 6.92 0.91
CA ALA A 162 4.56 5.97 1.79
C ALA A 162 6.05 5.83 1.41
N ALA A 163 6.35 5.68 0.12
CA ALA A 163 7.73 5.56 -0.35
C ALA A 163 8.57 6.82 -0.11
N LEU A 164 7.98 8.02 -0.26
CA LEU A 164 8.65 9.29 0.04
C LEU A 164 8.96 9.41 1.54
N GLN A 165 8.00 9.06 2.41
CA GLN A 165 8.20 9.07 3.86
C GLN A 165 9.31 8.10 4.28
N GLU A 166 9.24 6.84 3.85
CA GLU A 166 10.27 5.85 4.14
C GLU A 166 11.65 6.30 3.62
N GLY A 167 11.68 6.84 2.39
CA GLY A 167 12.91 7.35 1.78
C GLY A 167 13.54 8.51 2.56
N ALA A 168 12.73 9.42 3.11
CA ALA A 168 13.20 10.53 3.93
C ALA A 168 13.84 10.05 5.24
N VAL A 169 13.27 9.02 5.89
CA VAL A 169 13.87 8.42 7.09
C VAL A 169 15.20 7.73 6.74
N ILE A 170 15.26 7.02 5.60
CA ILE A 170 16.50 6.41 5.12
C ILE A 170 17.58 7.46 4.85
N ALA A 171 17.22 8.58 4.21
CA ALA A 171 18.14 9.68 3.94
C ALA A 171 18.76 10.23 5.24
N VAL A 172 17.95 10.41 6.29
CA VAL A 172 18.42 10.86 7.61
C VAL A 172 19.47 9.90 8.20
N LEU A 173 19.28 8.59 8.04
CA LEU A 173 20.21 7.55 8.49
C LEU A 173 21.51 7.55 7.65
N GLU A 174 21.38 7.61 6.31
CA GLU A 174 22.52 7.63 5.38
C GLU A 174 23.39 8.88 5.57
N GLU A 175 22.79 10.06 5.79
CA GLU A 175 23.49 11.30 6.12
C GLU A 175 24.29 11.18 7.43
N ARG A 176 23.79 10.39 8.39
CA ARG A 176 24.47 10.03 9.65
C ARG A 176 25.43 8.86 9.52
N ARG A 177 25.71 8.42 8.29
CA ARG A 177 26.63 7.32 7.96
C ARG A 177 26.23 5.97 8.54
N TRP A 178 24.93 5.74 8.71
CA TRP A 178 24.43 4.42 9.03
C TRP A 178 24.64 3.46 7.86
N THR A 179 24.97 2.21 8.17
CA THR A 179 25.18 1.18 7.14
C THR A 179 23.86 0.47 6.81
N LYS A 180 23.44 0.56 5.55
CA LYS A 180 22.31 -0.22 5.05
C LYS A 180 22.70 -1.69 4.87
N LEU A 181 21.98 -2.58 5.52
CA LEU A 181 22.10 -4.03 5.37
C LEU A 181 21.06 -4.57 4.39
N GLN A 182 21.33 -5.76 3.86
CA GLN A 182 20.35 -6.48 3.04
C GLN A 182 19.14 -6.90 3.89
N SER A 183 17.93 -6.72 3.35
CA SER A 183 16.69 -7.14 4.00
C SER A 183 16.66 -8.66 4.20
N GLY A 184 16.10 -9.11 5.33
CA GLY A 184 16.07 -10.51 5.70
C GLY A 184 15.02 -10.79 6.78
N ILE A 185 15.27 -11.80 7.61
CA ILE A 185 14.49 -12.03 8.83
C ILE A 185 15.39 -11.72 10.01
N VAL A 186 14.94 -10.84 10.89
CA VAL A 186 15.59 -10.51 12.17
C VAL A 186 14.96 -11.39 13.24
N SER A 187 15.70 -12.38 13.72
CA SER A 187 15.22 -13.39 14.67
C SER A 187 16.12 -13.59 15.89
N THR A 188 17.31 -12.97 15.90
CA THR A 188 18.21 -13.00 17.05
C THR A 188 18.64 -11.59 17.48
N GLY A 189 18.88 -11.41 18.78
CA GLY A 189 19.37 -10.15 19.32
C GLY A 189 20.76 -9.81 18.77
N GLY A 190 21.04 -8.52 18.56
CA GLY A 190 22.32 -8.05 17.99
C GLY A 190 22.54 -8.37 16.50
N GLN A 191 21.57 -8.98 15.80
CA GLN A 191 21.68 -9.28 14.37
C GLN A 191 21.79 -8.02 13.51
N ILE A 192 21.20 -6.91 13.95
CA ILE A 192 21.43 -5.60 13.37
C ILE A 192 22.47 -4.91 14.28
N PRO A 193 23.73 -4.77 13.84
CA PRO A 193 24.74 -4.05 14.62
C PRO A 193 24.34 -2.59 14.84
N ALA A 194 24.90 -1.98 15.88
CA ALA A 194 24.77 -0.54 16.09
C ALA A 194 25.17 0.23 14.83
N MET A 195 24.50 1.35 14.56
CA MET A 195 24.74 2.18 13.36
C MET A 195 24.49 1.43 12.03
N SER A 196 23.66 0.39 12.05
CA SER A 196 23.22 -0.32 10.86
C SER A 196 21.69 -0.39 10.80
N PHE A 197 21.12 -0.44 9.59
CA PHE A 197 19.68 -0.55 9.41
C PHE A 197 19.28 -1.48 8.28
N MET A 198 18.06 -2.01 8.34
CA MET A 198 17.41 -2.76 7.27
C MET A 198 16.10 -2.05 6.88
N HIS A 199 15.80 -2.03 5.59
CA HIS A 199 14.55 -1.47 5.04
C HIS A 199 13.66 -2.60 4.54
N LYS A 200 12.36 -2.57 4.88
CA LYS A 200 11.37 -3.60 4.52
C LYS A 200 11.84 -5.01 4.86
N THR A 201 12.13 -5.22 6.13
CA THR A 201 12.66 -6.47 6.66
C THR A 201 11.59 -7.18 7.46
N ARG A 202 11.70 -8.51 7.60
CA ARG A 202 10.83 -9.25 8.51
C ARG A 202 11.43 -9.23 9.91
N PHE A 203 10.65 -8.89 10.91
CA PHE A 203 11.05 -8.80 12.31
C PHE A 203 10.24 -9.81 13.12
N ALA A 204 10.92 -10.69 13.85
CA ALA A 204 10.26 -11.73 14.62
C ALA A 204 9.27 -11.12 15.62
N SER A 205 8.08 -11.71 15.69
CA SER A 205 6.96 -11.27 16.52
C SER A 205 6.37 -12.42 17.34
N GLY A 206 7.03 -13.59 17.32
CA GLY A 206 6.64 -14.82 17.99
C GLY A 206 7.54 -15.99 17.54
N PRO A 207 7.41 -17.19 18.14
CA PRO A 207 8.33 -18.31 17.90
C PRO A 207 8.46 -18.75 16.43
N ASN A 208 7.39 -18.62 15.64
CA ASN A 208 7.36 -18.96 14.22
C ASN A 208 6.68 -17.85 13.38
N GLU A 209 6.64 -16.65 13.92
CA GLU A 209 5.95 -15.51 13.30
C GLU A 209 6.91 -14.35 13.13
N ALA A 210 6.85 -13.71 11.96
CA ALA A 210 7.59 -12.49 11.71
C ALA A 210 6.72 -11.55 10.88
N GLN A 211 6.62 -10.31 11.33
CA GLN A 211 5.89 -9.24 10.66
C GLN A 211 6.88 -8.37 9.89
N GLU A 212 6.47 -7.83 8.75
CA GLU A 212 7.27 -6.81 8.08
C GLU A 212 7.32 -5.54 8.94
N VAL A 213 8.50 -4.96 9.05
CA VAL A 213 8.76 -3.65 9.63
C VAL A 213 9.36 -2.76 8.53
N ASP A 214 8.93 -1.50 8.47
CA ASP A 214 9.37 -0.60 7.41
C ASP A 214 10.87 -0.31 7.56
N ILE A 215 11.32 0.03 8.77
CA ILE A 215 12.73 0.29 9.07
C ILE A 215 13.11 -0.38 10.40
N ALA A 216 14.21 -1.14 10.40
CA ALA A 216 14.80 -1.70 11.61
C ALA A 216 16.22 -1.16 11.79
N CYS A 217 16.51 -0.52 12.93
CA CYS A 217 17.82 0.09 13.22
C CYS A 217 18.46 -0.56 14.43
N GLY A 218 19.74 -0.94 14.33
CA GLY A 218 20.53 -1.37 15.47
C GLY A 218 20.97 -0.17 16.30
N LEU A 219 20.54 -0.13 17.56
CA LEU A 219 20.90 0.88 18.55
C LEU A 219 22.07 0.40 19.43
N GLY A 220 22.45 1.19 20.43
CA GLY A 220 23.38 0.76 21.47
C GLY A 220 22.87 -0.46 22.26
N GLY A 221 23.79 -1.23 22.84
CA GLY A 221 23.45 -2.31 23.78
C GLY A 221 22.62 -3.47 23.20
N THR A 222 22.76 -3.77 21.89
CA THR A 222 22.02 -4.80 21.14
C THR A 222 20.52 -4.56 20.95
N VAL A 223 20.03 -3.37 21.33
CA VAL A 223 18.63 -2.98 21.16
C VAL A 223 18.35 -2.69 19.70
N VAL A 224 17.16 -3.05 19.22
CA VAL A 224 16.70 -2.72 17.87
C VAL A 224 15.51 -1.76 17.92
N LEU A 225 15.58 -0.67 17.18
CA LEU A 225 14.42 0.15 16.84
C LEU A 225 13.62 -0.58 15.74
N ALA A 226 12.34 -0.85 15.98
CA ALA A 226 11.43 -1.41 14.98
C ALA A 226 10.37 -0.35 14.63
N MET A 227 10.49 0.24 13.44
CA MET A 227 9.75 1.43 13.04
C MET A 227 8.72 1.16 11.94
N GLU A 228 7.50 1.68 12.13
CA GLU A 228 6.46 1.73 11.12
C GLU A 228 6.26 3.16 10.58
N CYS A 229 6.26 3.33 9.26
CA CYS A 229 5.95 4.57 8.57
C CYS A 229 4.47 4.58 8.17
N LYS A 230 3.67 5.46 8.77
CA LYS A 230 2.23 5.55 8.51
C LYS A 230 1.84 6.92 7.94
N VAL A 231 1.38 6.90 6.69
CA VAL A 231 0.69 8.01 6.04
C VAL A 231 -0.83 7.81 6.15
N THR A 232 -1.53 8.86 6.57
CA THR A 232 -2.99 8.87 6.76
C THR A 232 -3.61 10.06 6.03
N ASN A 233 -4.72 9.83 5.33
CA ASN A 233 -5.42 10.84 4.54
C ASN A 233 -6.65 11.42 5.27
N ASP A 234 -7.13 10.74 6.31
CA ASP A 234 -8.29 11.14 7.09
C ASP A 234 -8.22 10.53 8.50
N GLU A 235 -8.97 11.14 9.42
CA GLU A 235 -8.99 10.78 10.84
C GLU A 235 -9.68 9.43 11.14
N THR A 236 -10.50 8.89 10.24
CA THR A 236 -11.13 7.57 10.46
C THR A 236 -10.14 6.47 10.09
N ASN A 237 -9.42 6.68 9.00
CA ASN A 237 -8.36 5.82 8.52
C ASN A 237 -7.14 5.86 9.47
N SER A 238 -6.88 6.97 10.17
CA SER A 238 -5.81 7.05 11.18
C SER A 238 -6.00 6.03 12.29
N VAL A 239 -7.23 5.87 12.82
CA VAL A 239 -7.54 4.89 13.88
C VAL A 239 -7.12 3.48 13.47
N LYS A 240 -7.44 3.07 12.23
CA LYS A 240 -7.04 1.75 11.71
C LYS A 240 -5.52 1.63 11.57
N ARG A 241 -4.83 2.66 11.09
CA ARG A 241 -3.36 2.64 10.93
C ARG A 241 -2.64 2.61 12.27
N VAL A 242 -3.11 3.36 13.25
CA VAL A 242 -2.56 3.36 14.60
C VAL A 242 -2.82 2.02 15.31
N ASN A 243 -4.00 1.43 15.15
CA ASN A 243 -4.27 0.07 15.66
C ASN A 243 -3.32 -0.99 15.07
N ASP A 244 -2.92 -0.85 13.80
CA ASP A 244 -1.95 -1.74 13.17
C ASP A 244 -0.57 -1.60 13.84
N VAL A 245 -0.09 -0.37 14.05
CA VAL A 245 1.17 -0.10 14.77
C VAL A 245 1.13 -0.65 16.19
N LEU A 246 0.06 -0.39 16.94
CA LEU A 246 -0.12 -0.87 18.31
C LEU A 246 -0.06 -2.40 18.40
N LYS A 247 -0.70 -3.10 17.47
CA LYS A 247 -0.68 -4.57 17.41
C LYS A 247 0.73 -5.10 17.14
N LYS A 248 1.45 -4.51 16.18
CA LYS A 248 2.84 -4.89 15.89
C LYS A 248 3.77 -4.60 17.06
N ALA A 249 3.69 -3.40 17.63
CA ALA A 249 4.48 -3.00 18.79
C ALA A 249 4.26 -3.91 20.00
N ALA A 250 3.01 -4.29 20.28
CA ALA A 250 2.68 -5.23 21.35
C ALA A 250 3.28 -6.62 21.08
N ALA A 251 3.19 -7.13 19.85
CA ALA A 251 3.77 -8.42 19.48
C ALA A 251 5.31 -8.42 19.59
N TRP A 252 5.97 -7.35 19.13
CA TRP A 252 7.42 -7.21 19.26
C TRP A 252 7.86 -7.09 20.71
N LYS A 253 7.19 -6.27 21.52
CA LYS A 253 7.50 -6.15 22.95
C LYS A 253 7.29 -7.46 23.70
N HIS A 254 6.23 -8.20 23.36
CA HIS A 254 6.00 -9.52 23.94
C HIS A 254 7.12 -10.50 23.60
N HIS A 255 7.63 -10.48 22.36
CA HIS A 255 8.67 -11.40 21.91
C HIS A 255 10.09 -11.01 22.38
N TRP A 256 10.43 -9.72 22.31
CA TRP A 256 11.78 -9.20 22.51
C TRP A 256 12.00 -8.49 23.85
N GLY A 257 10.94 -8.17 24.58
CA GLY A 257 11.02 -7.41 25.83
C GLY A 257 11.73 -6.06 25.64
N THR A 258 12.77 -5.81 26.43
CA THR A 258 13.54 -4.56 26.42
C THR A 258 14.52 -4.42 25.26
N PHE A 259 14.76 -5.49 24.49
CA PHE A 259 15.66 -5.48 23.34
C PHE A 259 15.04 -4.86 22.08
N VAL A 260 13.78 -4.41 22.16
CA VAL A 260 13.12 -3.67 21.08
C VAL A 260 12.62 -2.31 21.57
N ARG A 261 12.73 -1.31 20.70
CA ARG A 261 12.06 -0.01 20.83
C ARG A 261 11.11 0.13 19.63
N PRO A 262 9.80 -0.07 19.80
CA PRO A 262 8.86 0.18 18.71
C PRO A 262 8.76 1.67 18.43
N ALA A 263 8.70 2.05 17.17
CA ALA A 263 8.56 3.43 16.74
C ALA A 263 7.55 3.59 15.61
N ALA A 264 7.06 4.81 15.44
CA ALA A 264 6.19 5.21 14.35
C ALA A 264 6.62 6.55 13.77
N VAL A 265 6.72 6.64 12.44
CA VAL A 265 6.84 7.93 11.73
C VAL A 265 5.48 8.24 11.10
N LEU A 266 4.91 9.38 11.48
CA LEU A 266 3.56 9.75 11.15
C LEU A 266 3.52 10.87 10.10
N GLN A 267 2.56 10.80 9.18
CA GLN A 267 2.27 11.86 8.21
C GLN A 267 0.77 11.94 7.91
N GLY A 268 0.31 13.15 7.64
CA GLY A 268 -1.03 13.44 7.15
C GLY A 268 -2.03 13.75 8.27
N VAL A 269 -3.26 13.26 8.13
CA VAL A 269 -4.38 13.66 9.00
C VAL A 269 -4.57 12.65 10.13
N ILE A 270 -4.10 13.01 11.33
CA ILE A 270 -4.11 12.14 12.52
C ILE A 270 -4.72 12.87 13.70
N LYS A 271 -5.56 12.18 14.47
CA LYS A 271 -6.08 12.69 15.73
C LYS A 271 -4.99 12.63 16.81
N PHE A 272 -4.85 13.70 17.58
CA PHE A 272 -3.96 13.70 18.74
C PHE A 272 -4.23 12.54 19.71
N GLN A 273 -5.50 12.17 19.92
CA GLN A 273 -5.87 11.00 20.74
C GLN A 273 -5.26 9.68 20.24
N ASP A 274 -5.10 9.52 18.92
CA ASP A 274 -4.43 8.34 18.36
C ASP A 274 -2.92 8.36 18.61
N VAL A 275 -2.31 9.56 18.60
CA VAL A 275 -0.90 9.74 18.98
C VAL A 275 -0.69 9.42 20.45
N GLN A 276 -1.56 9.92 21.33
CA GLN A 276 -1.50 9.62 22.77
C GLN A 276 -1.53 8.11 23.03
N ARG A 277 -2.39 7.37 22.30
CA ARG A 277 -2.46 5.91 22.42
C ARG A 277 -1.16 5.20 22.03
N LEU A 278 -0.41 5.72 21.06
CA LEU A 278 0.92 5.20 20.70
C LEU A 278 1.92 5.44 21.83
N LEU A 279 1.95 6.67 22.36
CA LEU A 279 2.83 7.06 23.46
C LEU A 279 2.54 6.25 24.72
N ASP A 280 1.25 6.08 25.09
CA ASP A 280 0.81 5.27 26.24
C ASP A 280 1.21 3.79 26.09
N ALA A 281 1.27 3.29 24.85
CA ALA A 281 1.75 1.95 24.55
C ALA A 281 3.28 1.86 24.49
N GLY A 282 4.01 2.95 24.78
CA GLY A 282 5.46 3.07 24.73
C GLY A 282 6.04 2.90 23.33
N VAL A 283 5.35 3.43 22.32
CA VAL A 283 5.85 3.56 20.95
C VAL A 283 6.49 4.94 20.82
N GLU A 284 7.72 5.01 20.33
CA GLU A 284 8.39 6.27 20.00
C GLU A 284 7.69 6.90 18.78
N VAL A 285 7.25 8.16 18.87
CA VAL A 285 6.52 8.81 17.79
C VAL A 285 7.33 9.95 17.17
N PHE A 286 7.52 9.88 15.86
CA PHE A 286 8.18 10.88 15.04
C PHE A 286 7.25 11.36 13.93
N TRP A 287 7.58 12.50 13.32
CA TRP A 287 6.76 13.10 12.26
C TRP A 287 7.57 13.34 11.00
N ALA A 288 6.97 13.09 9.84
CA ALA A 288 7.65 13.27 8.56
C ALA A 288 8.11 14.71 8.30
N HIS A 289 7.40 15.70 8.85
CA HIS A 289 7.74 17.12 8.74
C HIS A 289 8.73 17.59 9.84
N ARG A 290 9.04 16.73 10.82
CA ARG A 290 9.98 16.99 11.92
C ARG A 290 10.97 15.83 12.10
N LEU A 291 11.56 15.39 10.98
CA LEU A 291 12.56 14.31 11.02
C LEU A 291 13.86 14.72 11.71
N ASP A 292 14.09 16.02 11.94
CA ASP A 292 15.12 16.54 12.85
C ASP A 292 15.04 15.91 14.24
N LEU A 293 13.83 15.72 14.78
CA LEU A 293 13.63 15.10 16.09
C LEU A 293 13.98 13.61 16.09
N PHE A 294 13.71 12.90 14.99
CA PHE A 294 14.16 11.52 14.82
C PHE A 294 15.69 11.45 14.74
N ALA A 295 16.28 12.36 13.97
CA ALA A 295 17.70 12.55 13.80
C ALA A 295 18.43 12.75 15.14
N GLU A 296 17.94 13.65 15.98
CA GLU A 296 18.51 13.89 17.31
C GLU A 296 18.33 12.66 18.23
N TRP A 297 17.13 12.07 18.23
CA TRP A 297 16.84 10.89 19.06
C TRP A 297 17.73 9.71 18.70
N ILE A 298 17.96 9.45 17.41
CA ILE A 298 18.77 8.31 16.99
C ILE A 298 20.24 8.51 17.40
N ASP A 299 20.76 9.72 17.31
CA ASP A 299 22.13 10.06 17.73
C ASP A 299 22.33 9.84 19.25
N ASP A 300 21.35 10.23 20.07
CA ASP A 300 21.34 9.98 21.52
C ASP A 300 21.30 8.47 21.86
N ASN A 301 20.64 7.65 21.04
CA ASN A 301 20.41 6.22 21.30
C ASN A 301 21.45 5.28 20.65
N THR A 302 22.41 5.82 19.90
CA THR A 302 23.59 5.08 19.43
C THR A 302 24.84 5.33 20.24
N ASN A 303 24.96 6.49 20.88
CA ASN A 303 26.14 6.89 21.65
C ASN A 303 26.09 6.45 23.13
N ALA A 304 25.02 5.76 23.57
CA ALA A 304 24.82 5.31 24.94
C ALA A 304 25.61 4.01 25.28
N GLY A 305 26.88 3.95 24.89
CA GLY A 305 27.85 2.92 25.26
C GLY A 305 28.91 3.46 26.20
#